data_AF-A0A520JZE5-F1
#
_entry.id   AF-A0A520JZE5-F1
#
_cell.length_a   1.000
_cell.length_b   1.000
_cell.length_c   1.000
_cell.angle_alpha   90.00
_cell.angle_beta   90.00
_cell.angle_gamma   90.00
#
_symmetry.space_group_name_H-M   'P 1'
#
loop_
_entity.id
_entity.type
_entity.pdbx_description
1 polymer ?
#
loop_
_entity_poly.entity_id
_entity_poly.type
_entity_poly.pdbx_seq_one_letter_code
_entity_poly.pdbx_strand_id
1 'polypeptide(L)'
;MKKRYISMIFVALLGIGLLSAGSACAAVDFPADEAGISAYVKAKTSADLNDAKPAFATIERETDDYIIGTVELAKHTEEQYPHVYVSTDGWVVAYYPNDRPSSWILPWADYAGGEISSTTLSKAAGTVCSEIGGTTTGLKYYDFRYEDASKMMIIVESTRNGANFFKVTLPTSFAAYAVDWSHYNDDLSDSYDGNKRDHSNAYLNDVKCSGIDGGDRAKYGSFSGEFENGMEHTVKIAAASSATGRIGLVLEYAD
;
A
#
# COMPACT_ATOMS: atom_id res chain seq x y z
N MET A 1 -10.54 25.78 -16.14
CA MET A 1 -10.43 24.64 -15.20
C MET A 1 -11.68 23.80 -15.28
N LYS A 2 -11.62 22.61 -15.91
CA LYS A 2 -12.74 21.66 -15.86
C LYS A 2 -12.69 20.98 -14.49
N LYS A 3 -13.69 21.24 -13.62
CA LYS A 3 -13.94 20.42 -12.44
C LYS A 3 -14.19 18.99 -12.91
N ARG A 4 -13.24 18.09 -12.67
CA ARG A 4 -13.46 16.65 -12.81
C ARG A 4 -13.83 16.14 -11.42
N TYR A 5 -15.07 15.70 -11.26
CA TYR A 5 -15.48 14.92 -10.11
C TYR A 5 -14.87 13.53 -10.32
N ILE A 6 -13.75 13.26 -9.65
CA ILE A 6 -13.10 11.95 -9.68
C ILE A 6 -13.84 11.05 -8.70
N SER A 7 -14.18 9.87 -9.21
CA SER A 7 -14.91 8.80 -8.54
C SER A 7 -14.27 8.47 -7.19
N MET A 8 -15.03 8.64 -6.11
CA MET A 8 -14.70 8.11 -4.79
C MET A 8 -14.88 6.59 -4.84
N ILE A 9 -13.79 5.84 -4.67
CA ILE A 9 -13.88 4.42 -4.36
C ILE A 9 -14.08 4.31 -2.84
N PHE A 10 -15.29 3.90 -2.44
CA PHE A 10 -15.48 3.32 -1.12
C PHE A 10 -15.02 1.87 -1.20
N VAL A 11 -13.79 1.57 -0.79
CA VAL A 11 -13.49 0.21 -0.36
C VAL A 11 -14.18 0.04 0.99
N ALA A 12 -15.45 -0.37 0.96
CA ALA A 12 -16.16 -0.79 2.16
C ALA A 12 -15.57 -2.14 2.59
N LEU A 13 -14.57 -2.11 3.47
CA LEU A 13 -14.27 -3.26 4.31
C LEU A 13 -15.50 -3.49 5.18
N LEU A 14 -16.25 -4.55 4.87
CA LEU A 14 -17.22 -5.09 5.80
C LEU A 14 -16.42 -5.60 7.01
N GLY A 15 -16.33 -4.73 8.02
CA GLY A 15 -15.98 -5.11 9.38
C GLY A 15 -16.91 -6.23 9.79
N ILE A 16 -16.37 -7.43 9.86
CA ILE A 16 -17.02 -8.53 10.56
C ILE A 16 -17.00 -8.11 12.02
N GLY A 17 -18.19 -7.82 12.57
CA GLY A 17 -18.35 -7.61 14.00
C GLY A 17 -17.73 -8.79 14.75
N LEU A 18 -16.89 -8.47 15.74
CA LEU A 18 -16.36 -9.38 16.76
C LEU A 18 -16.37 -10.87 16.38
N LEU A 19 -15.59 -11.20 15.36
CA LEU A 19 -14.96 -12.49 15.19
C LEU A 19 -13.55 -12.12 14.78
N SER A 20 -12.77 -11.75 15.81
CA SER A 20 -11.31 -11.65 15.87
C SER A 20 -10.57 -11.55 14.53
N ALA A 21 -9.62 -10.62 14.44
CA ALA A 21 -8.43 -10.74 13.58
C ALA A 21 -7.79 -12.17 13.59
N GLY A 22 -8.17 -13.02 14.56
CA GLY A 22 -7.99 -14.47 14.68
C GLY A 22 -8.55 -15.38 13.57
N SER A 23 -8.37 -15.04 12.30
CA SER A 23 -8.26 -16.09 11.26
C SER A 23 -6.88 -16.09 10.63
N ALA A 24 -6.31 -14.92 10.31
CA ALA A 24 -4.87 -14.82 10.05
C ALA A 24 -4.06 -14.83 11.35
N CYS A 25 -4.53 -14.14 12.40
CA CYS A 25 -3.93 -14.17 13.75
C CYS A 25 -4.19 -15.50 14.50
N ALA A 26 -5.03 -16.40 13.96
CA ALA A 26 -5.17 -17.76 14.48
C ALA A 26 -4.10 -18.72 13.95
N ALA A 27 -3.29 -18.30 12.96
CA ALA A 27 -2.02 -18.96 12.73
C ALA A 27 -1.15 -18.67 13.96
N VAL A 28 -0.95 -19.68 14.80
CA VAL A 28 -0.34 -19.58 16.14
C VAL A 28 1.05 -18.93 16.10
N ASP A 29 1.68 -18.88 14.91
CA ASP A 29 3.06 -18.47 14.72
C ASP A 29 3.27 -17.29 13.75
N PHE A 30 2.21 -16.58 13.36
CA PHE A 30 2.38 -15.35 12.58
C PHE A 30 2.97 -14.22 13.47
N PRO A 31 4.04 -13.52 13.06
CA PRO A 31 4.68 -12.47 13.86
C PRO A 31 3.87 -11.17 13.83
N ALA A 32 2.72 -11.18 14.50
CA ALA A 32 1.80 -10.04 14.57
C ALA A 32 2.43 -8.79 15.22
N ASP A 33 3.43 -8.98 16.08
CA ASP A 33 4.18 -7.91 16.74
C ASP A 33 5.22 -7.24 15.82
N GLU A 34 5.68 -7.93 14.77
CA GLU A 34 6.61 -7.39 13.77
C GLU A 34 5.87 -6.77 12.57
N ALA A 35 4.65 -7.25 12.29
CA ALA A 35 3.87 -6.84 11.13
C ALA A 35 3.18 -5.47 11.30
N GLY A 36 3.14 -4.69 10.22
CA GLY A 36 2.29 -3.51 10.07
C GLY A 36 1.12 -3.78 9.14
N ILE A 37 0.95 -2.91 8.14
CA ILE A 37 -0.06 -3.11 7.09
C ILE A 37 0.15 -4.46 6.38
N SER A 38 -0.92 -5.23 6.31
CA SER A 38 -0.92 -6.61 5.86
C SER A 38 -2.07 -6.88 4.90
N ALA A 39 -1.85 -7.78 3.95
CA ALA A 39 -2.84 -8.40 3.10
C ALA A 39 -2.85 -9.90 3.38
N TYR A 40 -4.01 -10.46 3.72
CA TYR A 40 -4.11 -11.86 4.12
C TYR A 40 -5.24 -12.59 3.40
N VAL A 41 -5.03 -13.89 3.17
CA VAL A 41 -6.00 -14.78 2.53
C VAL A 41 -5.79 -16.22 2.96
N LYS A 42 -6.89 -16.97 3.09
CA LYS A 42 -6.85 -18.43 3.13
C LYS A 42 -6.77 -18.93 1.69
N ALA A 43 -5.56 -19.06 1.16
CA ALA A 43 -5.33 -19.36 -0.24
C ALA A 43 -5.77 -20.78 -0.62
N LYS A 44 -5.67 -21.72 0.33
CA LYS A 44 -6.00 -23.14 0.19
C LYS A 44 -6.29 -23.76 1.55
N THR A 45 -6.82 -24.98 1.59
CA THR A 45 -7.05 -25.74 2.83
C THR A 45 -5.76 -26.29 3.44
N SER A 46 -4.75 -26.57 2.61
CA SER A 46 -3.40 -26.97 3.01
C SER A 46 -2.43 -26.70 1.86
N ALA A 47 -1.17 -26.39 2.19
CA ALA A 47 -0.11 -26.09 1.26
C ALA A 47 1.15 -26.90 1.59
N ASP A 48 1.88 -27.34 0.55
CA ASP A 48 3.25 -27.83 0.71
C ASP A 48 4.18 -26.61 0.72
N LEU A 49 4.97 -26.47 1.78
CA LEU A 49 5.90 -25.34 1.90
C LEU A 49 7.00 -25.40 0.84
N ASN A 50 7.33 -26.58 0.28
CA ASN A 50 8.30 -26.69 -0.80
C ASN A 50 7.80 -26.06 -2.11
N ASP A 51 6.47 -26.09 -2.33
CA ASP A 51 5.87 -25.43 -3.48
C ASP A 51 5.98 -23.91 -3.35
N ALA A 52 6.00 -23.35 -2.13
CA ALA A 52 6.07 -21.91 -1.91
C ALA A 52 7.49 -21.32 -2.09
N LYS A 53 8.54 -22.13 -1.88
CA LYS A 53 9.95 -21.67 -1.89
C LYS A 53 10.36 -20.87 -3.13
N PRO A 54 9.96 -21.25 -4.36
CA PRO A 54 10.30 -20.49 -5.57
C PRO A 54 9.75 -19.06 -5.60
N ALA A 55 8.70 -18.74 -4.82
CA ALA A 55 8.14 -17.39 -4.76
C ALA A 55 9.04 -16.40 -4.00
N PHE A 56 9.92 -16.88 -3.14
CA PHE A 56 10.69 -16.05 -2.23
C PHE A 56 12.02 -15.62 -2.84
N ALA A 57 12.29 -14.32 -2.80
CA ALA A 57 13.60 -13.75 -3.11
C ALA A 57 14.61 -14.06 -2.00
N THR A 58 14.16 -14.05 -0.75
CA THR A 58 14.94 -14.46 0.43
C THR A 58 14.03 -15.17 1.41
N ILE A 59 14.51 -16.26 2.01
CA ILE A 59 13.83 -16.97 3.10
C ILE A 59 14.52 -16.56 4.41
N GLU A 60 13.74 -16.03 5.34
CA GLU A 60 14.22 -15.52 6.63
C GLU A 60 13.98 -16.51 7.76
N ARG A 61 12.82 -17.18 7.73
CA ARG A 61 12.44 -18.22 8.69
C ARG A 61 11.77 -19.36 7.96
N GLU A 62 12.24 -20.57 8.19
CA GLU A 62 11.62 -21.80 7.70
C GLU A 62 11.48 -22.77 8.87
N THR A 63 10.28 -23.29 9.03
CA THR A 63 9.92 -24.31 10.02
C THR A 63 9.12 -25.42 9.34
N ASP A 64 8.77 -26.46 10.08
CA ASP A 64 7.89 -27.51 9.56
C ASP A 64 6.46 -27.00 9.27
N ASP A 65 6.05 -25.88 9.88
CA ASP A 65 4.68 -25.37 9.85
C ASP A 65 4.51 -24.12 8.96
N TYR A 66 5.57 -23.35 8.74
CA TYR A 66 5.51 -22.12 7.93
C TYR A 66 6.86 -21.64 7.37
N ILE A 67 6.78 -20.77 6.37
CA ILE A 67 7.89 -19.96 5.83
C ILE A 67 7.56 -18.47 5.98
N ILE A 68 8.56 -17.69 6.37
CA ILE A 68 8.60 -16.22 6.22
C ILE A 68 9.78 -15.88 5.31
N GLY A 69 9.53 -15.04 4.33
CA GLY A 69 10.56 -14.51 3.46
C GLY A 69 10.07 -13.27 2.70
N THR A 70 10.90 -12.69 1.86
CA THR A 70 10.54 -11.56 1.02
C THR A 70 10.18 -11.99 -0.39
N VAL A 71 9.25 -11.28 -1.02
CA VAL A 71 8.87 -11.50 -2.43
C VAL A 71 9.33 -10.32 -3.27
N GLU A 72 10.14 -10.61 -4.29
CA GLU A 72 10.62 -9.59 -5.23
C GLU A 72 9.47 -8.98 -6.03
N LEU A 73 9.46 -7.66 -6.11
CA LEU A 73 8.56 -6.90 -6.96
C LEU A 73 9.37 -6.10 -7.97
N ALA A 74 8.97 -6.16 -9.24
CA ALA A 74 9.64 -5.40 -10.30
C ALA A 74 9.73 -3.90 -9.95
N LYS A 75 10.90 -3.29 -10.21
CA LYS A 75 11.24 -1.88 -9.92
C LYS A 75 11.19 -1.49 -8.42
N HIS A 76 11.26 -2.46 -7.52
CA HIS A 76 11.46 -2.23 -6.09
C HIS A 76 12.88 -2.63 -5.71
N THR A 77 13.47 -1.99 -4.70
CA THR A 77 14.70 -2.48 -4.09
C THR A 77 14.39 -3.57 -3.06
N GLU A 78 15.40 -4.34 -2.63
CA GLU A 78 15.23 -5.37 -1.61
C GLU A 78 14.60 -4.83 -0.31
N GLU A 79 14.95 -3.61 0.10
CA GLU A 79 14.32 -2.95 1.27
C GLU A 79 12.81 -2.75 1.11
N GLN A 80 12.33 -2.65 -0.14
CA GLN A 80 10.92 -2.43 -0.48
C GLN A 80 10.17 -3.72 -0.77
N TYR A 81 10.81 -4.89 -0.67
CA TYR A 81 10.13 -6.16 -0.88
C TYR A 81 9.19 -6.46 0.29
N PRO A 82 7.90 -6.76 0.03
CA PRO A 82 7.02 -7.23 1.09
C PRO A 82 7.51 -8.54 1.68
N HIS A 83 7.36 -8.69 2.99
CA HIS A 83 7.48 -9.98 3.64
C HIS A 83 6.22 -10.78 3.36
N VAL A 84 6.33 -12.09 3.23
CA VAL A 84 5.20 -12.99 3.09
C VAL A 84 5.38 -14.17 4.03
N TYR A 85 4.37 -14.40 4.85
CA TYR A 85 4.18 -15.60 5.64
C TYR A 85 3.30 -16.57 4.86
N VAL A 86 3.68 -17.85 4.83
CA VAL A 86 2.86 -18.95 4.30
C VAL A 86 2.91 -20.13 5.25
N SER A 87 1.75 -20.70 5.59
CA SER A 87 1.65 -21.87 6.47
C SER A 87 1.20 -23.14 5.76
N THR A 88 1.47 -24.29 6.36
CA THR A 88 1.00 -25.62 5.90
C THR A 88 -0.52 -25.74 5.87
N ASP A 89 -1.21 -24.93 6.68
CA ASP A 89 -2.67 -24.80 6.65
C ASP A 89 -3.16 -23.96 5.45
N GLY A 90 -2.27 -23.38 4.64
CA GLY A 90 -2.63 -22.61 3.45
C GLY A 90 -3.05 -21.17 3.71
N TRP A 91 -2.67 -20.60 4.86
CA TRP A 91 -2.72 -19.15 5.06
C TRP A 91 -1.56 -18.47 4.34
N VAL A 92 -1.84 -17.34 3.68
CA VAL A 92 -0.83 -16.46 3.08
C VAL A 92 -1.07 -15.05 3.62
N VAL A 93 -0.02 -14.43 4.17
CA VAL A 93 -0.06 -13.07 4.71
C VAL A 93 1.14 -12.29 4.16
N ALA A 94 0.89 -11.35 3.26
CA ALA A 94 1.91 -10.40 2.80
C ALA A 94 1.85 -9.14 3.66
N TYR A 95 2.98 -8.65 4.14
CA TYR A 95 3.02 -7.49 5.03
C TYR A 95 4.27 -6.63 4.83
N TYR A 96 4.18 -5.39 5.26
CA TYR A 96 5.36 -4.58 5.56
C TYR A 96 5.59 -4.54 7.07
N PRO A 97 6.84 -4.45 7.53
CA PRO A 97 7.13 -4.30 8.96
C PRO A 97 6.45 -3.08 9.59
N ASN A 98 6.21 -3.16 10.90
CA ASN A 98 5.46 -2.15 11.65
C ASN A 98 6.11 -0.75 11.70
N ASP A 99 7.39 -0.63 11.32
CA ASP A 99 8.12 0.63 11.22
C ASP A 99 7.88 1.38 9.90
N ARG A 100 7.14 0.78 8.95
CA ARG A 100 6.84 1.39 7.64
C ARG A 100 5.41 1.94 7.59
N PRO A 101 5.19 3.13 7.00
CA PRO A 101 3.84 3.67 6.84
C PRO A 101 3.01 2.81 5.88
N SER A 102 1.69 2.76 6.07
CA SER A 102 0.81 1.91 5.29
C SER A 102 0.72 2.32 3.82
N SER A 103 1.14 3.54 3.48
CA SER A 103 1.29 4.00 2.11
C SER A 103 2.33 3.25 1.27
N TRP A 104 3.14 2.37 1.88
CA TRP A 104 4.03 1.45 1.16
C TRP A 104 3.30 0.44 0.27
N ILE A 105 1.99 0.24 0.49
CA ILE A 105 1.16 -0.65 -0.35
C ILE A 105 0.93 -0.12 -1.77
N LEU A 106 1.24 1.16 -2.02
CA LEU A 106 0.92 1.82 -3.28
C LEU A 106 1.81 1.31 -4.43
N PRO A 107 1.21 0.77 -5.52
CA PRO A 107 1.93 0.02 -6.54
C PRO A 107 2.50 0.93 -7.63
N TRP A 108 3.43 1.81 -7.31
CA TRP A 108 3.88 2.84 -8.26
C TRP A 108 4.56 2.30 -9.52
N ALA A 109 5.19 1.12 -9.44
CA ALA A 109 5.91 0.51 -10.55
C ALA A 109 5.04 0.22 -11.79
N ASP A 110 3.74 -0.06 -11.59
CA ASP A 110 2.78 -0.42 -12.63
C ASP A 110 1.49 0.40 -12.61
N TYR A 111 1.34 1.33 -11.67
CA TYR A 111 0.23 2.29 -11.71
C TYR A 111 0.42 3.32 -12.83
N ALA A 112 -0.45 3.27 -13.83
CA ALA A 112 -0.41 4.16 -15.01
C ALA A 112 -1.40 5.34 -14.93
N GLY A 113 -2.04 5.56 -13.78
CA GLY A 113 -3.12 6.54 -13.61
C GLY A 113 -4.52 5.92 -13.66
N GLY A 114 -5.48 6.55 -12.97
CA GLY A 114 -6.87 6.09 -12.90
C GLY A 114 -7.16 5.30 -11.62
N GLU A 115 -8.01 4.29 -11.73
CA GLU A 115 -8.37 3.42 -10.60
C GLU A 115 -7.23 2.45 -10.24
N ILE A 116 -6.99 2.27 -8.94
CA ILE A 116 -6.09 1.22 -8.46
C ILE A 116 -6.78 -0.13 -8.57
N SER A 117 -6.12 -1.08 -9.21
CA SER A 117 -6.57 -2.48 -9.31
C SER A 117 -5.81 -3.46 -8.40
N SER A 118 -4.72 -3.04 -7.77
CA SER A 118 -3.87 -3.89 -6.92
C SER A 118 -3.04 -3.08 -5.92
N THR A 119 -2.36 -3.76 -5.00
CA THR A 119 -1.33 -3.19 -4.12
C THR A 119 -0.05 -4.01 -4.25
N THR A 120 1.06 -3.51 -3.71
CA THR A 120 2.28 -4.32 -3.60
C THR A 120 2.03 -5.60 -2.78
N LEU A 121 1.28 -5.50 -1.68
CA LEU A 121 0.93 -6.64 -0.83
C LEU A 121 0.04 -7.67 -1.54
N SER A 122 -0.99 -7.23 -2.29
CA SER A 122 -1.84 -8.17 -3.02
C SER A 122 -1.07 -8.89 -4.12
N LYS A 123 -0.04 -8.25 -4.70
CA LYS A 123 0.82 -8.89 -5.70
C LYS A 123 1.76 -9.89 -5.07
N ALA A 124 2.43 -9.53 -3.96
CA ALA A 124 3.30 -10.44 -3.24
C ALA A 124 2.54 -11.68 -2.74
N ALA A 125 1.36 -11.48 -2.14
CA ALA A 125 0.47 -12.58 -1.78
C ALA A 125 0.06 -13.40 -3.01
N GLY A 126 -0.22 -12.74 -4.14
CA GLY A 126 -0.55 -13.38 -5.41
C GLY A 126 0.54 -14.30 -5.95
N THR A 127 1.81 -13.88 -5.89
CA THR A 127 2.96 -14.70 -6.28
C THR A 127 3.00 -15.99 -5.47
N VAL A 128 2.96 -15.89 -4.13
CA VAL A 128 2.99 -17.08 -3.26
C VAL A 128 1.74 -17.96 -3.46
N CYS A 129 0.55 -17.36 -3.57
CA CYS A 129 -0.68 -18.09 -3.87
C CYS A 129 -0.58 -18.88 -5.17
N SER A 130 0.05 -18.31 -6.21
CA SER A 130 0.23 -18.97 -7.50
C SER A 130 1.12 -20.21 -7.38
N GLU A 131 2.26 -20.09 -6.68
CA GLU A 131 3.21 -21.19 -6.51
C GLU A 131 2.61 -22.38 -5.74
N ILE A 132 1.82 -22.14 -4.69
CA ILE A 132 1.15 -23.22 -3.92
C ILE A 132 -0.15 -23.75 -4.57
N GLY A 133 -0.49 -23.25 -5.77
CA GLY A 133 -1.74 -23.58 -6.46
C GLY A 133 -3.00 -23.17 -5.68
N GLY A 134 -2.94 -22.02 -5.00
CA GLY A 134 -4.04 -21.40 -4.25
C GLY A 134 -4.70 -20.24 -5.00
N THR A 135 -5.46 -19.41 -4.28
CA THR A 135 -6.15 -18.24 -4.85
C THR A 135 -6.08 -17.03 -3.92
N THR A 136 -6.11 -15.82 -4.49
CA THR A 136 -6.28 -14.56 -3.76
C THR A 136 -7.75 -14.17 -3.57
N THR A 137 -8.68 -15.04 -3.92
CA THR A 137 -10.12 -14.80 -3.73
C THR A 137 -10.42 -14.55 -2.26
N GLY A 138 -11.03 -13.40 -1.95
CA GLY A 138 -11.36 -13.02 -0.58
C GLY A 138 -10.18 -12.46 0.22
N LEU A 139 -9.10 -12.04 -0.45
CA LEU A 139 -8.00 -11.30 0.17
C LEU A 139 -8.52 -10.05 0.87
N LYS A 140 -8.06 -9.85 2.10
CA LYS A 140 -8.43 -8.74 2.99
C LYS A 140 -7.19 -7.98 3.45
N TYR A 141 -7.40 -6.79 4.00
CA TYR A 141 -6.35 -5.98 4.57
C TYR A 141 -6.57 -5.78 6.07
N TYR A 142 -5.48 -5.68 6.82
CA TYR A 142 -5.46 -5.38 8.24
C TYR A 142 -4.11 -4.76 8.60
N ASP A 143 -4.08 -3.83 9.53
CA ASP A 143 -2.84 -3.27 10.06
C ASP A 143 -2.70 -3.64 11.53
N PHE A 144 -1.69 -4.45 11.85
CA PHE A 144 -1.47 -4.95 13.22
C PHE A 144 -1.05 -3.85 14.21
N ARG A 145 -0.71 -2.65 13.73
CA ARG A 145 -0.41 -1.49 14.58
C ARG A 145 -1.65 -0.83 15.15
N TYR A 146 -2.80 -1.01 14.50
CA TYR A 146 -4.03 -0.29 14.80
C TYR A 146 -5.18 -1.29 14.95
N GLU A 147 -5.22 -1.99 16.09
CA GLU A 147 -6.15 -3.10 16.30
C GLU A 147 -7.63 -2.73 16.08
N ASP A 148 -7.97 -1.48 16.42
CA ASP A 148 -9.33 -0.93 16.33
C ASP A 148 -9.68 -0.35 14.95
N ALA A 149 -8.72 -0.22 14.02
CA ALA A 149 -8.99 0.24 12.67
C ALA A 149 -9.75 -0.83 11.87
N SER A 150 -11.00 -0.52 11.51
CA SER A 150 -11.89 -1.46 10.82
C SER A 150 -12.09 -1.15 9.33
N LYS A 151 -11.62 0.02 8.89
CA LYS A 151 -11.81 0.54 7.52
C LYS A 151 -10.50 1.10 7.00
N MET A 152 -10.28 0.90 5.70
CA MET A 152 -9.16 1.48 4.97
C MET A 152 -9.69 2.16 3.70
N MET A 153 -9.19 3.36 3.41
CA MET A 153 -9.46 4.08 2.17
C MET A 153 -8.14 4.38 1.47
N ILE A 154 -8.05 4.02 0.19
CA ILE A 154 -6.91 4.35 -0.66
C ILE A 154 -7.38 5.36 -1.71
N ILE A 155 -6.70 6.51 -1.78
CA ILE A 155 -6.97 7.54 -2.78
C ILE A 155 -5.66 7.79 -3.53
N VAL A 156 -5.73 7.88 -4.85
CA VAL A 156 -4.57 8.25 -5.68
C VAL A 156 -4.91 9.32 -6.67
N GLU A 157 -3.89 10.10 -7.00
CA GLU A 157 -3.93 11.08 -8.06
C GLU A 157 -2.60 11.14 -8.78
N SER A 158 -2.65 11.48 -10.07
CA SER A 158 -1.48 11.64 -10.91
C SER A 158 -1.60 12.86 -11.80
N THR A 159 -0.46 13.37 -12.22
CA THR A 159 -0.39 14.42 -13.22
C THR A 159 0.83 14.22 -14.09
N ARG A 160 0.65 14.41 -15.40
CA ARG A 160 1.75 14.49 -16.36
C ARG A 160 1.83 15.94 -16.79
N ASN A 161 2.89 16.64 -16.41
CA ASN A 161 3.07 18.08 -16.64
C ASN A 161 1.91 18.94 -16.12
N GLY A 162 2.11 19.59 -14.97
CA GLY A 162 1.14 20.50 -14.38
C GLY A 162 0.76 20.07 -12.97
N ALA A 163 -0.50 20.26 -12.59
CA ALA A 163 -0.98 19.91 -11.26
C ALA A 163 -2.35 19.24 -11.32
N ASN A 164 -2.58 18.32 -10.39
CA ASN A 164 -3.88 17.72 -10.13
C ASN A 164 -4.09 17.56 -8.62
N PHE A 165 -5.33 17.34 -8.19
CA PHE A 165 -5.64 17.23 -6.77
C PHE A 165 -6.93 16.44 -6.53
N PHE A 166 -7.04 15.93 -5.32
CA PHE A 166 -8.29 15.42 -4.77
C PHE A 166 -8.60 16.11 -3.45
N LYS A 167 -9.85 15.98 -3.03
CA LYS A 167 -10.34 16.48 -1.75
C LYS A 167 -10.89 15.31 -0.95
N VAL A 168 -10.65 15.34 0.35
CA VAL A 168 -11.07 14.29 1.27
C VAL A 168 -11.54 14.94 2.56
N THR A 169 -12.66 14.43 3.09
CA THR A 169 -13.18 14.79 4.41
C THR A 169 -13.48 13.49 5.12
N LEU A 170 -12.83 13.25 6.26
CA LEU A 170 -13.21 12.18 7.17
C LEU A 170 -14.17 12.76 8.20
N PRO A 171 -15.45 12.34 8.27
CA PRO A 171 -16.40 12.91 9.23
C PRO A 171 -15.93 12.76 10.69
N THR A 172 -16.35 13.68 11.57
CA THR A 172 -16.00 13.64 13.01
C THR A 172 -16.56 12.44 13.75
N SER A 173 -17.50 11.71 13.13
CA SER A 173 -18.04 10.45 13.65
C SER A 173 -17.10 9.27 13.44
N PHE A 174 -15.93 9.46 12.82
CA PHE A 174 -14.93 8.42 12.69
C PHE A 174 -13.69 8.79 13.51
N ALA A 175 -12.99 7.77 14.02
CA ALA A 175 -11.65 7.87 14.55
C ALA A 175 -10.63 7.53 13.45
N ALA A 176 -9.67 8.43 13.20
CA ALA A 176 -8.54 8.15 12.31
C ALA A 176 -7.38 7.56 13.12
N TYR A 177 -6.82 6.45 12.66
CA TYR A 177 -5.65 5.79 13.26
C TYR A 177 -4.36 6.11 12.49
N ALA A 178 -4.45 6.10 11.16
CA ALA A 178 -3.35 6.50 10.29
C ALA A 178 -3.84 7.28 9.07
N VAL A 179 -3.02 8.23 8.64
CA VAL A 179 -3.19 8.98 7.40
C VAL A 179 -1.83 9.07 6.73
N ASP A 180 -1.50 8.02 5.98
CA ASP A 180 -0.18 7.83 5.39
C ASP A 180 -0.20 8.18 3.90
N TRP A 181 0.85 8.83 3.42
CA TRP A 181 0.97 9.23 2.02
C TRP A 181 2.20 8.62 1.37
N SER A 182 2.10 8.39 0.06
CA SER A 182 3.26 8.07 -0.78
C SER A 182 3.27 8.95 -2.01
N HIS A 183 4.42 9.54 -2.30
CA HIS A 183 4.67 10.43 -3.42
C HIS A 183 5.67 9.75 -4.34
N TYR A 184 5.36 9.62 -5.62
CA TYR A 184 6.24 9.04 -6.63
C TYR A 184 6.45 9.99 -7.80
N ASN A 185 7.67 9.99 -8.33
CA ASN A 185 8.00 10.68 -9.57
C ASN A 185 8.55 9.68 -10.58
N ASP A 186 7.93 9.60 -11.76
CA ASP A 186 8.41 8.81 -12.91
C ASP A 186 9.22 9.72 -13.83
N ASP A 187 10.41 9.29 -14.25
CA ASP A 187 11.16 10.01 -15.28
C ASP A 187 10.58 9.67 -16.66
N LEU A 188 10.35 10.67 -17.51
CA LEU A 188 10.08 10.37 -18.92
C LEU A 188 11.44 10.24 -19.60
N SER A 189 11.84 8.99 -19.86
CA SER A 189 13.11 8.50 -20.44
C SER A 189 13.64 9.17 -21.72
N ASP A 190 13.05 10.26 -22.20
CA ASP A 190 13.41 10.94 -23.45
C ASP A 190 14.19 12.26 -23.23
N SER A 191 14.49 12.66 -22.00
CA SER A 191 15.25 13.90 -21.72
C SER A 191 16.77 13.66 -21.78
N TYR A 192 17.30 13.39 -22.98
CA TYR A 192 18.76 13.32 -23.28
C TYR A 192 19.52 14.65 -23.04
N ASP A 193 18.88 15.63 -22.41
CA ASP A 193 19.40 16.97 -22.19
C ASP A 193 19.49 17.15 -20.67
N GLY A 194 20.70 17.05 -20.12
CA GLY A 194 21.03 16.99 -18.68
C GLY A 194 20.68 18.25 -17.87
N ASN A 195 19.63 18.96 -18.27
CA ASN A 195 19.21 20.26 -17.75
C ASN A 195 17.70 20.36 -17.48
N LYS A 196 16.90 19.31 -17.75
CA LYS A 196 15.50 19.25 -17.29
C LYS A 196 15.46 18.57 -15.93
N ARG A 197 15.11 19.34 -14.90
CA ARG A 197 14.91 18.80 -13.55
C ARG A 197 13.53 18.18 -13.51
N ASP A 198 13.45 16.89 -13.77
CA ASP A 198 12.26 16.11 -13.46
C ASP A 198 12.03 16.19 -11.97
N HIS A 199 10.99 16.92 -11.60
CA HIS A 199 10.63 17.08 -10.21
C HIS A 199 9.13 17.08 -10.03
N SER A 200 8.71 16.58 -8.89
CA SER A 200 7.33 16.62 -8.46
C SER A 200 7.25 17.10 -7.02
N ASN A 201 6.15 17.74 -6.67
CA ASN A 201 5.87 18.26 -5.33
C ASN A 201 4.46 17.83 -4.92
N ALA A 202 4.34 17.34 -3.69
CA ALA A 202 3.06 17.04 -3.07
C ALA A 202 2.74 18.07 -1.97
N TYR A 203 1.46 18.36 -1.81
CA TYR A 203 0.95 19.36 -0.88
C TYR A 203 -0.28 18.85 -0.14
N LEU A 204 -0.40 19.22 1.13
CA LEU A 204 -1.62 19.12 1.93
C LEU A 204 -2.06 20.55 2.26
N ASN A 205 -3.29 20.92 1.88
CA ASN A 205 -3.87 22.26 2.11
C ASN A 205 -2.93 23.39 1.65
N ASP A 206 -2.36 23.23 0.45
CA ASP A 206 -1.37 24.13 -0.16
C ASP A 206 0.00 24.24 0.55
N VAL A 207 0.19 23.54 1.68
CA VAL A 207 1.50 23.39 2.34
C VAL A 207 2.25 22.22 1.71
N LYS A 208 3.47 22.47 1.23
CA LYS A 208 4.32 21.43 0.60
C LYS A 208 4.72 20.40 1.67
N CYS A 209 4.33 19.14 1.50
CA CYS A 209 4.72 18.03 2.38
C CYS A 209 5.85 17.16 1.79
N SER A 210 6.01 17.15 0.47
CA SER A 210 7.04 16.34 -0.19
C SER A 210 7.53 16.96 -1.49
N GLY A 211 8.79 16.70 -1.82
CA GLY A 211 9.42 17.07 -3.09
C GLY A 211 10.39 15.99 -3.52
N ILE A 212 10.34 15.61 -4.79
CA ILE A 212 11.23 14.62 -5.39
C ILE A 212 11.90 15.29 -6.58
N ASP A 213 13.23 15.25 -6.60
CA ASP A 213 14.06 15.64 -7.73
C ASP A 213 14.68 14.37 -8.35
N GLY A 214 14.64 14.29 -9.68
CA GLY A 214 14.89 13.07 -10.45
C GLY A 214 13.67 12.14 -10.49
N GLY A 215 13.65 11.17 -11.41
CA GLY A 215 12.58 10.16 -11.47
C GLY A 215 12.93 8.84 -10.81
N ASP A 216 11.99 7.90 -10.91
CA ASP A 216 12.00 6.54 -10.36
C ASP A 216 12.25 6.46 -8.86
N ARG A 217 11.57 7.34 -8.11
CA ARG A 217 11.70 7.40 -6.65
C ARG A 217 10.34 7.57 -5.99
N ALA A 218 10.15 6.84 -4.90
CA ALA A 218 9.06 7.05 -3.97
C ALA A 218 9.57 7.74 -2.69
N LYS A 219 8.74 8.61 -2.12
CA LYS A 219 8.86 9.09 -0.74
C LYS A 219 7.58 8.74 0.00
N TYR A 220 7.70 8.50 1.29
CA TYR A 220 6.60 8.11 2.14
C TYR A 220 6.57 9.00 3.39
N GLY A 221 5.41 9.12 4.00
CA GLY A 221 5.26 9.77 5.30
C GLY A 221 3.84 9.66 5.81
N SER A 222 3.58 10.36 6.91
CA SER A 222 2.31 10.38 7.62
C SER A 222 1.88 11.81 7.90
N PHE A 223 0.58 12.06 7.98
CA PHE A 223 0.02 13.31 8.47
C PHE A 223 -0.41 13.13 9.93
N SER A 224 0.51 13.40 10.84
CA SER A 224 0.31 13.28 12.28
C SER A 224 -0.10 14.64 12.87
N GLY A 225 -1.40 14.94 12.75
CA GLY A 225 -2.00 16.17 13.27
C GLY A 225 -2.27 17.25 12.22
N GLU A 226 -1.76 17.11 10.99
CA GLU A 226 -2.11 18.01 9.88
C GLU A 226 -3.44 17.65 9.19
N PHE A 227 -3.95 16.45 9.47
CA PHE A 227 -5.23 15.94 8.98
C PHE A 227 -6.23 15.85 10.13
N GLU A 228 -7.26 16.70 10.12
CA GLU A 228 -8.27 16.80 11.16
C GLU A 228 -9.64 16.33 10.66
N ASN A 229 -10.29 15.49 11.46
CA ASN A 229 -11.63 14.99 11.12
C ASN A 229 -12.65 16.14 11.11
N GLY A 230 -13.61 16.06 10.20
CA GLY A 230 -14.62 17.08 9.95
C GLY A 230 -14.17 18.20 9.02
N MET A 231 -12.88 18.31 8.71
CA MET A 231 -12.36 19.30 7.77
C MET A 231 -12.19 18.72 6.36
N GLU A 232 -12.43 19.56 5.35
CA GLU A 232 -12.06 19.23 3.97
C GLU A 232 -10.57 19.49 3.77
N HIS A 233 -9.84 18.44 3.44
CA HIS A 233 -8.43 18.52 3.09
C HIS A 233 -8.23 18.41 1.58
N THR A 234 -7.33 19.22 1.05
CA THR A 234 -6.91 19.14 -0.36
C THR A 234 -5.52 18.54 -0.44
N VAL A 235 -5.40 17.40 -1.12
CA VAL A 235 -4.11 16.78 -1.44
C VAL A 235 -3.82 17.03 -2.91
N LYS A 236 -2.69 17.69 -3.19
CA LYS A 236 -2.31 18.15 -4.53
C LYS A 236 -0.96 17.58 -4.93
N ILE A 237 -0.85 17.17 -6.19
CA ILE A 237 0.40 16.80 -6.85
C ILE A 237 0.69 17.80 -7.97
N ALA A 238 1.93 18.25 -8.06
CA ALA A 238 2.42 19.07 -9.16
C ALA A 238 3.70 18.46 -9.73
N ALA A 239 3.82 18.37 -11.04
CA ALA A 239 4.97 17.80 -11.74
C ALA A 239 5.49 18.75 -12.82
N ALA A 240 6.81 18.77 -13.00
CA ALA A 240 7.48 19.48 -14.08
C ALA A 240 7.09 18.94 -15.46
N SER A 241 7.45 19.68 -16.52
CA SER A 241 7.00 19.41 -17.89
C SER A 241 7.40 18.05 -18.45
N SER A 242 8.43 17.42 -17.90
CA SER A 242 8.99 16.14 -18.31
C SER A 242 8.77 15.03 -17.29
N ALA A 243 8.01 15.29 -16.22
CA ALA A 243 7.82 14.33 -15.13
C ALA A 243 6.36 13.86 -15.04
N THR A 244 6.17 12.64 -14.55
CA THR A 244 4.86 12.15 -14.11
C THR A 244 4.86 12.02 -12.59
N GLY A 245 4.19 12.96 -11.93
CA GLY A 245 4.02 12.94 -10.47
C GLY A 245 2.78 12.12 -10.08
N ARG A 246 2.91 11.32 -9.03
CA ARG A 246 1.84 10.51 -8.45
C ARG A 246 1.82 10.73 -6.93
N ILE A 247 0.64 10.86 -6.35
CA ILE A 247 0.45 10.95 -4.90
C ILE A 247 -0.65 9.97 -4.52
N GLY A 248 -0.45 9.26 -3.42
CA GLY A 248 -1.48 8.42 -2.82
C GLY A 248 -1.60 8.68 -1.33
N LEU A 249 -2.79 8.41 -0.82
CA LEU A 249 -3.17 8.54 0.57
C LEU A 249 -3.84 7.22 1.00
N VAL A 250 -3.40 6.67 2.12
CA VAL A 250 -3.98 5.51 2.78
C VAL A 250 -4.49 6.00 4.14
N LEU A 251 -5.81 5.94 4.33
CA LEU A 251 -6.46 6.30 5.59
C LEU A 251 -6.96 5.04 6.27
N GLU A 252 -6.64 4.86 7.53
CA GLU A 252 -7.13 3.78 8.39
C GLU A 252 -7.98 4.37 9.51
N TYR A 253 -9.22 3.90 9.63
CA TYR A 253 -10.23 4.54 10.46
C TYR A 253 -11.30 3.55 10.96
N ALA A 254 -12.09 3.98 11.96
CA ALA A 254 -13.25 3.24 12.47
C ALA A 254 -14.39 4.19 12.85
N ASP A 255 -15.60 3.65 13.02
CA ASP A 255 -16.79 4.38 13.53
C ASP A 255 -16.65 4.76 15.01
#